data_AF-A0A920V309-F1
#
_entry.id   AF-A0A920V309-F1
#
_cell.length_a   1.000
_cell.length_b   1.000
_cell.length_c   1.000
_cell.angle_alpha   90.00
_cell.angle_beta   90.00
_cell.angle_gamma   90.00
#
_symmetry.space_group_name_H-M   'P 1'
#
loop_
_entity.id
_entity.type
_entity.pdbx_description
1 polymer ?
#
loop_
_entity_poly.entity_id
_entity_poly.type
_entity_poly.pdbx_seq_one_letter_code
_entity_poly.pdbx_strand_id
1 'polypeptide(L)'
;MRGIVEQAAKHDCAIRVGVNWVRSTLTRSNATPGRLDLADARQRVGALRIPRLADFTNYCVSLKDSDPQKVIEVNRRFAEQRPDVPLHLGVTEAGCHPTG
;
A
#
# COMPACT_ATOMS: atom_id res chain seq x y z
N MET A 1 5.38 -15.01 1.97
CA MET A 1 5.49 -13.79 2.82
C MET A 1 6.38 -14.01 4.04
N ARG A 2 6.09 -14.98 4.93
CA ARG A 2 6.90 -15.25 6.14
C ARG A 2 8.43 -15.28 5.90
N GLY A 3 8.92 -16.06 4.93
CA GLY A 3 10.36 -16.16 4.67
C GLY A 3 11.01 -14.82 4.27
N ILE A 4 10.30 -13.94 3.54
CA ILE A 4 10.80 -12.61 3.20
C ILE A 4 10.92 -11.74 4.45
N VAL A 5 9.91 -11.79 5.32
CA VAL A 5 9.91 -11.05 6.60
C VAL A 5 11.03 -11.55 7.51
N GLU A 6 11.25 -12.86 7.59
CA GLU A 6 12.35 -13.44 8.38
C GLU A 6 13.72 -13.03 7.86
N GLN A 7 13.94 -13.02 6.53
CA GLN A 7 15.20 -12.52 5.97
C GLN A 7 15.37 -11.03 6.23
N ALA A 8 14.31 -10.22 6.05
CA ALA A 8 14.37 -8.80 6.31
C ALA A 8 14.72 -8.51 7.79
N ALA A 9 14.10 -9.23 8.72
CA ALA A 9 14.41 -9.15 10.15
C ALA A 9 15.86 -9.55 10.43
N LYS A 10 16.34 -10.65 9.86
CA LYS A 10 17.71 -11.16 10.05
C LYS A 10 18.78 -10.17 9.56
N HIS A 11 18.45 -9.38 8.54
CA HIS A 11 19.39 -8.48 7.87
C HIS A 11 19.13 -7.00 8.15
N ASP A 12 18.27 -6.67 9.12
CA ASP A 12 17.89 -5.29 9.47
C ASP A 12 17.39 -4.46 8.27
N CYS A 13 16.65 -5.11 7.37
CA CYS A 13 16.07 -4.47 6.19
C CYS A 13 14.64 -4.05 6.47
N ALA A 14 14.27 -2.85 6.04
CA ALA A 14 12.87 -2.41 6.02
C ALA A 14 12.08 -3.02 4.86
N ILE A 15 10.78 -3.26 5.05
CA ILE A 15 9.87 -3.70 3.98
C ILE A 15 8.89 -2.58 3.63
N ARG A 16 8.78 -2.23 2.34
CA ARG A 16 7.68 -1.40 1.84
C ARG A 16 6.57 -2.26 1.25
N VAL A 17 5.37 -2.18 1.81
CA VAL A 17 4.17 -2.80 1.27
C VAL A 17 3.47 -1.83 0.33
N GLY A 18 3.50 -2.12 -0.97
CA GLY A 18 2.78 -1.36 -1.98
C GLY A 18 1.42 -1.98 -2.29
N VAL A 19 0.34 -1.20 -2.13
CA VAL A 19 -1.00 -1.57 -2.60
C VAL A 19 -1.38 -0.64 -3.74
N ASN A 20 -1.61 -1.22 -4.92
CA ASN A 20 -1.88 -0.49 -6.16
C ASN A 20 -3.24 -0.92 -6.73
N TRP A 21 -4.10 0.05 -7.05
CA TRP A 21 -5.42 -0.15 -7.67
C TRP A 21 -5.45 0.17 -9.17
N VAL A 22 -4.30 0.52 -9.77
CA VAL A 22 -4.19 0.62 -11.23
C VAL A 22 -4.69 -0.68 -11.86
N ARG A 23 -5.61 -0.53 -12.81
CA ARG A 23 -6.31 -1.63 -13.47
C ARG A 23 -5.28 -2.56 -14.10
N SER A 24 -5.08 -3.72 -13.49
CA SER A 24 -4.25 -4.76 -14.06
C SER A 24 -4.91 -5.27 -15.35
N THR A 25 -4.20 -5.17 -16.48
CA THR A 25 -4.61 -5.80 -17.74
C THR A 25 -4.68 -7.32 -17.64
N LEU A 26 -4.10 -7.92 -16.59
CA LEU A 26 -4.08 -9.36 -16.31
C LEU A 26 -5.30 -9.86 -15.53
N THR A 27 -6.07 -8.99 -14.87
CA THR A 27 -7.28 -9.41 -14.14
C THR A 27 -8.51 -9.25 -15.02
N ARG A 28 -8.76 -10.26 -15.85
CA ARG A 28 -10.02 -10.46 -16.58
C ARG A 28 -11.12 -11.04 -15.68
N SER A 29 -11.26 -10.50 -14.47
CA SER A 29 -12.33 -10.88 -13.54
C SER A 29 -13.34 -9.75 -13.44
N ASN A 30 -14.62 -10.12 -13.49
CA ASN A 30 -15.80 -9.26 -13.34
C ASN A 30 -15.92 -8.61 -11.94
N ALA A 31 -14.80 -8.33 -11.27
CA ALA A 31 -14.81 -7.45 -10.13
C ALA A 31 -15.17 -6.06 -10.65
N THR A 32 -16.34 -5.57 -10.24
CA THR A 32 -16.72 -4.16 -10.35
C THR A 32 -15.47 -3.33 -10.07
N PRO A 33 -15.06 -2.38 -10.95
CA PRO A 33 -13.82 -1.65 -10.77
C PRO A 33 -13.83 -1.03 -9.37
N GLY A 34 -13.08 -1.67 -8.48
CA GLY A 34 -13.16 -1.41 -7.05
C GLY A 34 -12.54 -0.08 -6.82
N ARG A 35 -13.39 0.92 -6.60
CA ARG A 35 -12.99 2.26 -6.14
C ARG A 35 -12.02 2.05 -4.96
N LEU A 36 -10.84 2.67 -5.02
CA LEU A 36 -9.96 2.75 -3.85
C LEU A 36 -10.79 3.25 -2.66
N ASP A 37 -11.11 2.34 -1.75
CA ASP A 37 -11.75 2.68 -0.49
C ASP A 37 -10.86 2.23 0.67
N LEU A 38 -11.02 2.91 1.79
CA LEU A 38 -10.20 2.70 2.98
C LEU A 38 -10.37 1.28 3.55
N ALA A 39 -11.54 0.68 3.39
CA ALA A 39 -11.82 -0.65 3.93
C ALA A 39 -11.01 -1.72 3.20
N ASP A 40 -10.96 -1.66 1.87
CA ASP A 40 -10.14 -2.55 1.05
C ASP A 40 -8.64 -2.33 1.33
N ALA A 41 -8.19 -1.06 1.45
CA ALA A 41 -6.80 -0.77 1.82
C ALA A 41 -6.40 -1.36 3.17
N ARG A 42 -7.25 -1.20 4.18
CA ARG A 42 -7.04 -1.78 5.50
C ARG A 42 -7.06 -3.31 5.45
N GLN A 43 -8.00 -3.90 4.71
CA GLN A 43 -8.11 -5.34 4.56
C GLN A 43 -6.86 -5.93 3.90
N ARG A 44 -6.38 -5.35 2.79
CA ARG A 44 -5.19 -5.83 2.08
C ARG A 44 -3.93 -5.71 2.93
N VAL A 45 -3.71 -4.56 3.59
CA VAL A 45 -2.57 -4.38 4.51
C VAL A 45 -2.68 -5.34 5.70
N GLY A 46 -3.86 -5.45 6.30
CA GLY A 46 -4.12 -6.32 7.45
C GLY A 46 -3.97 -7.82 7.14
N ALA A 47 -4.38 -8.25 5.94
CA ALA A 47 -4.29 -9.64 5.50
C ALA A 47 -2.84 -10.15 5.42
N LEU A 48 -1.87 -9.26 5.23
CA LEU A 48 -0.44 -9.62 5.23
C LEU A 48 0.06 -10.00 6.62
N ARG A 49 -0.64 -9.57 7.69
CA ARG A 49 -0.34 -9.87 9.10
C ARG A 49 1.14 -9.64 9.46
N ILE A 50 1.82 -8.69 8.81
CA ILE A 50 3.27 -8.44 8.95
C ILE A 50 3.70 -8.27 10.41
N PRO A 51 3.01 -7.48 11.26
CA PRO A 51 3.39 -7.35 12.67
C PRO A 51 3.40 -8.67 13.45
N ARG A 52 2.66 -9.68 12.99
CA ARG A 52 2.61 -11.01 13.63
C ARG A 52 3.64 -12.00 13.06
N LEU A 53 4.31 -11.62 11.97
CA LEU A 53 5.36 -12.42 11.36
C LEU A 53 6.69 -12.00 11.95
N ALA A 54 7.26 -12.85 12.80
CA ALA A 54 8.55 -12.60 13.46
C ALA A 54 8.61 -11.27 14.24
N ASP A 55 7.46 -10.83 14.79
CA ASP A 55 7.30 -9.56 15.52
C ASP A 55 7.87 -8.34 14.75
N PHE A 56 7.78 -8.39 13.42
CA PHE A 56 8.44 -7.43 12.54
C PHE A 56 7.69 -6.09 12.46
N THR A 57 8.38 -5.01 12.85
CA THR A 57 7.83 -3.65 12.90
C THR A 57 8.47 -2.70 11.87
N ASN A 58 9.60 -3.08 11.26
CA ASN A 58 10.33 -2.23 10.32
C ASN A 58 9.70 -2.24 8.91
N TYR A 59 8.47 -1.76 8.79
CA TYR A 59 7.76 -1.68 7.53
C TYR A 59 7.03 -0.35 7.33
N CYS A 60 6.83 0.01 6.06
CA CYS A 60 6.01 1.14 5.65
C CYS A 60 5.00 0.73 4.58
N VAL A 61 3.96 1.55 4.39
CA VAL A 61 2.89 1.30 3.42
C VAL A 61 2.86 2.39 2.36
N SER A 62 2.63 2.02 1.10
CA SER A 62 2.28 2.97 0.04
C SER A 62 0.95 2.58 -0.59
N LEU A 63 -0.02 3.50 -0.57
CA LEU A 63 -1.34 3.34 -1.18
C LEU A 63 -1.41 4.18 -2.46
N LYS A 64 -1.62 3.53 -3.61
CA LYS A 64 -1.57 4.17 -4.92
C LYS A 64 -2.79 3.85 -5.77
N ASP A 65 -3.24 4.85 -6.52
CA ASP A 65 -4.34 4.80 -7.50
C ASP A 65 -3.99 5.76 -8.64
N SER A 66 -4.71 5.65 -9.77
CA SER A 66 -4.54 6.58 -10.90
C SER A 66 -5.24 7.93 -10.67
N ASP A 67 -6.21 7.99 -9.75
CA ASP A 67 -6.91 9.22 -9.39
C ASP A 67 -6.24 9.90 -8.18
N PRO A 68 -5.61 11.08 -8.35
CA PRO A 68 -4.85 11.75 -7.28
C PRO A 68 -5.74 12.17 -6.10
N GLN A 69 -7.01 12.50 -6.34
CA GLN A 69 -7.93 12.87 -5.25
C GLN A 69 -8.20 11.67 -4.34
N LYS A 70 -8.31 10.47 -4.91
CA LYS A 70 -8.46 9.24 -4.12
C LYS A 70 -7.19 8.90 -3.37
N VAL A 71 -6.01 9.09 -3.97
CA VAL A 71 -4.72 8.90 -3.28
C VAL A 71 -4.64 9.78 -2.04
N ILE A 72 -5.01 11.07 -2.15
CA ILE A 72 -5.03 11.99 -1.01
C ILE A 72 -5.99 11.49 0.08
N GLU A 73 -7.23 11.18 -0.31
CA GLU A 73 -8.27 10.80 0.65
C GLU A 73 -7.93 9.51 1.39
N VAL A 74 -7.46 8.48 0.68
CA VAL A 74 -7.13 7.19 1.32
C VAL A 74 -5.93 7.30 2.24
N ASN A 75 -4.89 8.05 1.84
CA ASN A 75 -3.69 8.21 2.65
C ASN A 75 -4.00 9.00 3.91
N ARG A 76 -4.81 10.06 3.83
CA ARG A 76 -5.27 10.82 5.00
C ARG A 76 -6.02 9.93 5.98
N ARG A 77 -7.06 9.23 5.53
CA ARG A 77 -7.87 8.37 6.41
C ARG A 77 -7.09 7.18 6.96
N PHE A 78 -6.14 6.63 6.19
CA PHE A 78 -5.28 5.55 6.68
C PHE A 78 -4.35 6.05 7.79
N ALA A 79 -3.72 7.22 7.62
CA ALA A 79 -2.87 7.82 8.64
C ALA A 79 -3.64 8.11 9.93
N GLU A 80 -4.90 8.58 9.83
CA GLU A 80 -5.77 8.80 10.99
C GLU A 80 -6.07 7.50 11.76
N GLN A 81 -6.28 6.39 11.07
CA GLN A 81 -6.62 5.10 11.69
C GLN A 81 -5.40 4.30 12.14
N ARG A 82 -4.26 4.48 11.47
CA ARG A 82 -3.00 3.74 11.69
C ARG A 82 -1.83 4.71 11.80
N PRO A 83 -1.83 5.62 12.79
CA PRO A 83 -0.72 6.55 13.00
C PRO A 83 0.59 5.84 13.36
N ASP A 84 0.50 4.56 13.75
CA ASP A 84 1.63 3.67 14.04
C ASP A 84 2.39 3.18 12.79
N VAL A 85 1.82 3.33 11.58
CA VAL A 85 2.40 2.79 10.35
C VAL A 85 2.89 3.91 9.44
N PRO A 86 4.21 4.02 9.18
CA PRO A 86 4.74 5.03 8.26
C PRO A 86 4.17 4.88 6.85
N LEU A 87 3.83 6.02 6.23
CA LEU A 87 3.37 6.09 4.85
C LEU A 87 4.48 6.56 3.90
N HIS A 88 4.70 5.80 2.84
CA HIS A 88 5.49 6.21 1.69
C HIS A 88 4.54 6.83 0.67
N LEU A 89 4.53 8.16 0.61
CA LEU A 89 3.72 8.93 -0.33
C LEU A 89 4.40 9.02 -1.68
N GLY A 90 3.63 8.86 -2.76
CA GLY A 90 4.12 9.05 -4.11
C GLY A 90 3.00 8.96 -5.12
N VAL A 91 2.98 9.89 -6.07
CA VAL A 91 2.01 9.91 -7.16
C VAL A 91 2.55 9.03 -8.30
N THR A 92 1.70 8.14 -8.82
CA THR A 92 2.01 7.39 -10.05
C THR A 92 1.75 8.29 -11.25
N GLU A 93 2.64 8.23 -12.25
CA GLU A 93 2.45 8.94 -13.53
C GLU A 93 2.27 10.45 -13.38
N ALA A 94 3.24 11.12 -12.75
CA ALA A 94 3.33 12.58 -12.69
C ALA A 94 3.58 13.24 -14.08
N GLY A 95 3.08 12.66 -15.17
CA GLY A 95 3.31 13.13 -16.54
C GLY A 95 4.80 13.22 -16.94
N CYS A 96 5.05 13.78 -18.12
CA CYS A 96 6.32 14.43 -18.41
C CYS A 96 6.11 15.94 -18.31
N HIS A 97 7.16 16.67 -17.92
CA HIS A 97 7.18 18.13 -17.79
C HIS A 97 6.46 18.83 -18.97
N PRO A 98 5.56 19.84 -18.78
CA PRO A 98 5.43 20.75 -17.63
C PRO A 98 4.18 20.54 -16.75
N THR A 99 3.42 19.46 -16.92
CA THR A 99 2.13 19.25 -16.22
C THR A 99 2.20 18.27 -15.04
N GLY A 100 3.41 17.94 -14.59
CA GLY A 100 3.69 16.90 -13.59
C GLY A 100 3.74 17.35 -12.15
#